data_AF-C7BDY6-F1
#
_entry.id   AF-C7BDY6-F1
#
_cell.length_a   1.000
_cell.length_b   1.000
_cell.length_c   1.000
_cell.angle_alpha   90.00
_cell.angle_beta   90.00
_cell.angle_gamma   90.00
#
_symmetry.space_group_name_H-M   'P 1'
#
loop_
_entity.id
_entity.type
_entity.pdbx_description
1 polymer ?
#
loop_
_entity_poly.entity_id
_entity_poly.type
_entity_poly.pdbx_seq_one_letter_code
_entity_poly.pdbx_strand_id
1 'polypeptide(L)'
;KRVFENESLMFYAEVFGLPSPEVKWFCNKTQLVADNRVKMERDGDSISLTIHNITKADQGEYICEAVNYVGEARSVALVVVVSQEVRFMPAPPAVTHQHVMEFDVEEDDSSRSPSPQEILLEVELDENEVK
;
A
#
# COMPACT_ATOMS: atom_id res chain seq x y z
N LYS A 1 7.43 3.76 8.88
CA LYS A 1 7.22 2.30 8.87
C LYS A 1 5.83 1.99 8.32
N ARG A 2 5.71 1.03 7.39
CA ARG A 2 4.40 0.58 6.85
C ARG A 2 4.11 -0.81 7.39
N VAL A 3 2.86 -1.09 7.74
CA VAL A 3 2.39 -2.38 8.28
C VAL A 3 0.97 -2.65 7.75
N PHE A 4 0.62 -3.92 7.54
CA PHE A 4 -0.74 -4.25 7.13
C PHE A 4 -1.68 -4.40 8.33
N GLU A 5 -2.97 -4.22 8.11
CA GLU A 5 -3.97 -4.53 9.14
C GLU A 5 -3.89 -6.00 9.55
N ASN A 6 -4.18 -6.26 10.83
CA ASN A 6 -4.11 -7.56 11.49
C ASN A 6 -2.69 -8.15 11.64
N GLU A 7 -1.64 -7.45 11.18
CA GLU A 7 -0.26 -7.83 11.47
C GLU A 7 0.20 -7.34 12.85
N SER A 8 1.41 -7.74 13.23
CA SER A 8 2.06 -7.26 14.45
C SER A 8 3.14 -6.22 14.12
N LEU A 9 3.16 -5.13 14.86
CA LEU A 9 4.18 -4.09 14.79
C LEU A 9 5.17 -4.26 15.94
N MET A 10 6.44 -4.39 15.62
CA MET A 10 7.52 -4.43 16.63
C MET A 10 8.47 -3.25 16.48
N PHE A 11 8.80 -2.61 17.58
CA PHE A 11 9.92 -1.68 17.71
C PHE A 11 10.96 -2.25 18.64
N TYR A 12 12.22 -1.96 18.33
CA TYR A 12 13.37 -2.33 19.13
C TYR A 12 14.29 -1.12 19.24
N ALA A 13 14.84 -0.88 20.42
CA ALA A 13 15.85 0.13 20.65
C ALA A 13 16.78 -0.30 21.79
N GLU A 14 17.95 0.32 21.83
CA GLU A 14 18.91 0.17 22.92
C GLU A 14 19.02 1.52 23.62
N VAL A 15 18.89 1.51 24.94
CA VAL A 15 18.85 2.70 25.77
C VAL A 15 19.91 2.59 26.84
N PHE A 16 20.92 3.45 26.73
CA PHE A 16 22.02 3.54 27.66
C PHE A 16 21.87 4.78 28.55
N GLY A 17 22.19 4.66 29.83
CA GLY A 17 22.26 5.79 30.74
C GLY A 17 22.71 5.40 32.15
N LEU A 18 23.38 6.33 32.82
CA LEU A 18 23.83 6.19 34.21
C LEU A 18 23.29 7.36 35.04
N PRO A 19 22.29 7.16 35.91
CA PRO A 19 21.57 5.90 36.15
C PRO A 19 20.73 5.43 34.96
N SER A 20 20.34 4.15 35.03
CA SER A 20 19.49 3.51 34.03
C SER A 20 18.19 4.31 33.85
N PRO A 21 17.87 4.76 32.63
CA PRO A 21 16.71 5.60 32.39
C PRO A 21 15.42 4.78 32.41
N GLU A 22 14.33 5.42 32.83
CA GLU A 22 12.97 4.91 32.68
C GLU A 22 12.51 5.12 31.24
N VAL A 23 11.93 4.10 30.62
CA VAL A 23 11.48 4.14 29.22
C VAL A 23 9.96 4.15 29.15
N LYS A 24 9.40 5.08 28.37
CA LYS A 24 7.98 5.21 28.09
C LYS A 24 7.72 5.27 26.60
N TRP A 25 6.65 4.63 26.16
CA TRP A 25 6.21 4.64 24.78
C TRP A 25 4.93 5.45 24.65
N PHE A 26 4.80 6.21 23.56
CA PHE A 26 3.64 7.03 23.25
C PHE A 26 3.19 6.77 21.82
N CYS A 27 1.89 6.82 21.57
CA CYS A 27 1.28 6.84 20.25
C CYS A 27 0.36 8.06 20.15
N ASN A 28 0.57 8.90 19.13
CA ASN A 28 -0.23 10.12 18.92
C ASN A 28 -0.35 10.99 20.19
N LYS A 29 0.78 11.15 20.91
CA LYS A 29 0.88 11.89 22.19
C LYS A 29 0.19 11.25 23.40
N THR A 30 -0.41 10.06 23.25
CA THR A 30 -0.97 9.30 24.36
C THR A 30 0.03 8.26 24.82
N GLN A 31 0.30 8.16 26.12
CA GLN A 31 1.17 7.14 26.67
C GLN A 31 0.54 5.75 26.46
N LEU A 32 1.30 4.83 25.88
CA LEU A 32 0.89 3.44 25.74
C LEU A 32 0.99 2.74 27.09
N VAL A 33 0.06 1.83 27.35
CA VAL A 33 0.05 0.96 28.52
C VAL A 33 0.04 -0.48 28.04
N ALA A 34 0.75 -1.36 28.75
CA ALA A 34 0.74 -2.78 28.41
C ALA A 34 -0.67 -3.35 28.60
N ASP A 35 -1.13 -4.12 27.62
CA ASP A 35 -2.42 -4.80 27.62
C ASP A 35 -2.31 -6.15 26.86
N ASN A 36 -3.43 -6.77 26.51
CA ASN A 36 -3.44 -8.04 25.78
C ASN A 36 -2.84 -7.94 24.36
N ARG A 37 -2.90 -6.76 23.73
CA ARG A 37 -2.36 -6.48 22.39
C ARG A 37 -0.97 -5.85 22.44
N VAL A 38 -0.70 -5.03 23.45
CA VAL A 38 0.51 -4.21 23.59
C VAL A 38 1.43 -4.84 24.64
N LYS A 39 2.58 -5.34 24.19
CA LYS A 39 3.64 -5.88 25.05
C LYS A 39 4.85 -4.98 25.02
N MET A 40 5.39 -4.70 26.21
CA MET A 40 6.62 -3.92 26.38
C MET A 40 7.57 -4.78 27.19
N GLU A 41 8.76 -5.03 26.65
CA GLU A 41 9.77 -5.85 27.31
C GLU A 41 11.06 -5.05 27.41
N ARG A 42 11.82 -5.33 28.47
CA ARG A 42 13.13 -4.75 28.71
C ARG A 42 14.07 -5.83 29.21
N ASP A 43 15.18 -6.00 28.51
CA ASP A 43 16.28 -6.88 28.89
C ASP A 43 17.57 -6.06 28.94
N GLY A 44 17.97 -5.64 30.14
CA GLY A 44 19.08 -4.72 30.35
C GLY A 44 18.86 -3.37 29.65
N ASP A 45 19.71 -3.10 28.67
CA ASP A 45 19.68 -1.87 27.84
C ASP A 45 18.79 -2.04 26.59
N SER A 46 18.38 -3.27 26.26
CA SER A 46 17.49 -3.56 25.13
C SER A 46 16.04 -3.39 25.54
N ILE A 47 15.29 -2.62 24.76
CA ILE A 47 13.84 -2.43 24.92
C ILE A 47 13.09 -2.82 23.66
N SER A 48 11.91 -3.41 23.84
CA SER A 48 11.01 -3.73 22.74
C SER A 48 9.58 -3.30 23.05
N LEU A 49 8.87 -2.92 21.98
CA LEU A 49 7.43 -2.67 21.99
C LEU A 49 6.81 -3.50 20.87
N THR A 50 5.89 -4.39 21.22
CA THR A 50 5.14 -5.21 20.27
C THR A 50 3.64 -4.90 20.39
N ILE A 51 3.00 -4.58 19.27
CA ILE A 51 1.56 -4.34 19.18
C ILE A 51 0.98 -5.34 18.20
N HIS A 52 0.13 -6.23 18.71
CA HIS A 52 -0.56 -7.25 17.91
C HIS A 52 -1.87 -6.72 17.33
N ASN A 53 -2.32 -7.33 16.23
CA ASN A 53 -3.60 -7.04 15.57
C ASN A 53 -3.75 -5.56 15.20
N ILE A 54 -2.77 -5.02 14.46
CA ILE A 54 -2.77 -3.61 14.05
C ILE A 54 -4.04 -3.24 13.29
N THR A 55 -4.61 -2.09 13.64
CA THR A 55 -5.79 -1.49 13.03
C THR A 55 -5.45 -0.12 12.48
N LYS A 56 -6.34 0.46 11.66
CA LYS A 56 -6.19 1.86 11.20
C LYS A 56 -6.03 2.89 12.32
N ALA A 57 -6.60 2.64 13.49
CA ALA A 57 -6.49 3.55 14.64
C ALA A 57 -5.08 3.57 15.24
N ASP A 58 -4.30 2.50 15.05
CA ASP A 58 -2.91 2.40 15.50
C ASP A 58 -1.95 3.16 14.58
N GLN A 59 -2.45 3.76 13.50
CA GLN A 59 -1.67 4.64 12.63
C GLN A 59 -1.28 5.92 13.37
N GLY A 60 -0.03 6.35 13.22
CA GLY A 60 0.39 7.59 13.87
C GLY A 60 1.86 7.71 14.14
N GLU A 61 2.18 8.71 14.96
CA GLU A 61 3.52 8.98 15.45
C GLU A 61 3.76 8.22 16.76
N TYR A 62 4.76 7.35 16.76
CA TYR A 62 5.23 6.61 17.92
C TYR A 62 6.47 7.28 18.48
N ILE A 63 6.47 7.53 19.79
CA ILE A 63 7.59 8.16 20.49
C ILE A 63 8.08 7.22 21.59
N CYS A 64 9.37 6.92 21.58
CA CYS A 64 10.08 6.30 22.69
C CYS A 64 10.78 7.40 23.47
N GLU A 65 10.46 7.55 24.75
CA GLU A 65 11.08 8.52 25.64
C GLU A 65 11.85 7.76 26.73
N ALA A 66 13.11 8.12 26.93
CA ALA A 66 13.97 7.60 27.99
C ALA A 66 14.39 8.74 28.90
N VAL A 67 14.09 8.65 30.20
CA VAL A 67 14.33 9.73 31.17
C VAL A 67 15.13 9.23 32.36
N ASN A 68 16.17 9.95 32.76
CA ASN A 68 16.83 9.80 34.05
C ASN A 68 16.99 11.18 34.73
N TYR A 69 17.59 11.23 35.92
CA TYR A 69 17.78 12.52 36.62
C TYR A 69 18.77 13.47 35.91
N VAL A 70 19.58 12.94 34.98
CA VAL A 70 20.61 13.71 34.25
C VAL A 70 20.02 14.35 33.00
N GLY A 71 19.05 13.68 32.34
CA GLY A 71 18.42 14.19 31.13
C GLY A 71 17.38 13.25 30.52
N GLU A 72 16.94 13.60 29.33
CA GLU A 72 15.96 12.86 28.54
C GLU A 72 16.47 12.61 27.11
N ALA A 73 16.05 11.50 26.52
CA ALA A 73 16.26 11.17 25.11
C ALA A 73 14.94 10.72 24.49
N ARG A 74 14.70 11.10 23.24
CA ARG A 74 13.47 10.76 22.51
C ARG A 74 13.78 10.24 21.11
N SER A 75 13.06 9.21 20.70
CA SER A 75 13.09 8.67 19.34
C SER A 75 11.68 8.62 18.78
N VAL A 76 11.52 8.97 17.50
CA VAL A 76 10.22 9.13 16.85
C VAL A 76 10.15 8.25 15.60
N ALA A 77 9.03 7.55 15.44
CA ALA A 77 8.75 6.72 14.28
C ALA A 77 7.32 6.94 13.79
N LEU A 78 7.17 7.32 12.51
CA LEU A 78 5.86 7.41 11.88
C LEU A 78 5.42 6.03 11.34
N VAL A 79 4.23 5.59 11.71
CA VAL A 79 3.61 4.33 11.27
C VAL A 79 2.44 4.63 10.34
N VAL A 80 2.37 3.91 9.23
CA VAL A 80 1.27 3.95 8.25
C VAL A 80 0.67 2.56 8.13
N VAL A 81 -0.66 2.46 8.28
CA VAL A 81 -1.39 1.18 8.26
C VAL A 81 -2.08 1.01 6.92
N VAL A 82 -1.77 -0.08 6.22
CA VAL A 82 -2.30 -0.40 4.89
C VAL A 82 -3.37 -1.48 5.01
N SER A 83 -4.54 -1.22 4.45
CA SER A 83 -5.59 -2.24 4.31
C SER A 83 -5.30 -3.06 3.06
N GLN A 84 -5.48 -4.38 3.13
CA GLN A 84 -5.54 -5.19 1.92
C GLN A 84 -6.91 -5.00 1.28
N GLU A 85 -7.01 -4.13 0.28
CA GLU A 85 -8.17 -4.13 -0.61
C GLU A 85 -8.08 -5.36 -1.52
N VAL A 86 -8.97 -6.33 -1.29
CA VAL A 86 -9.17 -7.43 -2.24
C VAL A 86 -9.85 -6.83 -3.46
N ARG A 87 -9.08 -6.61 -4.53
CA ARG A 87 -9.67 -6.30 -5.83
C ARG A 87 -10.34 -7.57 -6.34
N PHE A 88 -11.65 -7.65 -6.19
CA PHE A 88 -12.46 -8.56 -6.98
C PHE A 88 -12.41 -8.06 -8.43
N MET A 89 -11.47 -8.57 -9.22
CA MET A 89 -11.57 -8.43 -10.67
C MET A 89 -12.68 -9.37 -11.12
N PRO A 90 -13.81 -8.87 -11.66
CA PRO A 90 -14.76 -9.75 -12.32
C PRO A 90 -14.01 -10.43 -13.47
N ALA A 91 -14.15 -11.76 -13.58
CA ALA A 91 -13.59 -12.50 -14.70
C ALA A 91 -14.07 -11.82 -16.00
N PRO A 92 -13.20 -11.67 -17.02
CA PRO A 92 -13.63 -11.16 -18.31
C PRO A 92 -14.87 -11.96 -18.76
N PRO A 93 -15.92 -11.31 -19.29
CA PRO A 93 -17.08 -12.04 -19.77
C PRO A 93 -16.58 -13.08 -20.77
N ALA A 94 -16.93 -14.34 -20.55
CA ALA A 94 -16.62 -15.40 -21.49
C ALA A 94 -17.21 -14.99 -22.84
N VAL A 95 -16.36 -14.79 -23.84
CA VAL A 95 -16.81 -14.47 -25.20
C VAL A 95 -17.52 -15.71 -25.72
N THR A 96 -18.83 -15.78 -25.56
CA THR A 96 -19.68 -16.82 -26.13
C THR A 96 -20.35 -16.30 -27.40
N HIS A 97 -19.59 -15.95 -28.43
CA HIS A 97 -20.17 -15.75 -29.77
C HIS A 97 -19.25 -16.38 -30.81
N GLN A 98 -19.60 -17.61 -31.19
CA GLN A 98 -19.13 -18.23 -32.42
C GLN A 98 -20.38 -18.49 -33.28
N HIS A 99 -20.92 -17.42 -33.89
CA HIS A 99 -21.66 -17.58 -35.13
C HIS A 99 -20.71 -17.13 -36.23
N VAL A 100 -20.06 -18.12 -36.83
CA VAL A 100 -19.29 -17.95 -38.06
C VAL A 100 -20.31 -17.51 -39.10
N MET A 101 -20.26 -16.26 -39.55
CA MET A 101 -20.85 -15.95 -40.86
C MET A 101 -19.84 -16.46 -41.88
N GLU A 102 -19.98 -17.73 -42.27
CA GLU A 102 -19.47 -18.21 -43.55
C GLU A 102 -20.21 -17.42 -44.62
N PHE A 103 -19.56 -16.37 -45.11
CA PHE A 103 -19.92 -15.79 -46.39
C PHE A 103 -19.08 -16.52 -47.43
N ASP A 104 -19.72 -17.49 -48.10
CA ASP A 104 -19.24 -17.98 -49.39
C ASP A 104 -19.27 -16.79 -50.36
N VAL A 105 -18.10 -16.30 -50.75
CA VAL A 105 -17.97 -15.40 -51.91
C VAL A 105 -17.29 -16.19 -53.01
N GLU A 106 -18.10 -16.48 -54.03
CA GLU A 106 -17.74 -17.22 -55.24
C GLU A 106 -16.55 -16.57 -55.97
N GLU A 107 -15.73 -17.43 -56.60
CA GLU A 107 -14.54 -17.07 -57.38
C GLU A 107 -14.90 -16.24 -58.62
N ASP A 108 -14.32 -15.04 -58.79
CA ASP A 108 -13.95 -14.57 -60.13
C ASP A 108 -12.80 -13.55 -60.14
N ASP A 109 -11.92 -13.80 -61.10
CA ASP A 109 -10.94 -12.99 -61.82
C ASP A 109 -9.83 -12.16 -61.13
N SER A 110 -8.61 -12.53 -61.53
CA SER A 110 -7.47 -11.66 -61.83
C SER A 110 -6.91 -10.72 -60.75
N SER A 111 -5.74 -11.18 -60.28
CA SER A 111 -4.53 -10.37 -60.12
C SER A 111 -4.39 -9.45 -58.90
N ARG A 112 -3.28 -9.71 -58.20
CA ARG A 112 -2.44 -8.74 -57.47
C ARG A 112 -2.93 -8.33 -56.08
N SER A 113 -2.46 -9.06 -55.08
CA SER A 113 -2.27 -8.51 -53.74
C SER A 113 -1.07 -7.56 -53.71
N PRO A 114 -1.19 -6.33 -53.20
CA PRO A 114 -0.08 -5.65 -52.57
C PRO A 114 -0.18 -5.82 -51.04
N SER A 115 0.95 -6.20 -50.45
CA SER A 115 1.20 -6.16 -49.01
C SER A 115 1.38 -4.69 -48.54
N PRO A 116 1.28 -4.43 -47.23
CA PRO A 116 0.81 -3.16 -46.69
C PRO A 116 1.94 -2.21 -46.30
N GLN A 117 2.08 -1.03 -46.94
CA GLN A 117 2.85 0.09 -46.40
C GLN A 117 2.32 1.47 -46.88
N GLU A 118 2.22 2.38 -45.91
CA GLU A 118 2.31 3.86 -46.02
C GLU A 118 1.01 4.69 -46.16
N ILE A 119 0.47 5.06 -44.98
CA ILE A 119 0.15 6.42 -44.51
C ILE A 119 -0.47 7.42 -45.51
N LEU A 120 -1.69 7.90 -45.20
CA LEU A 120 -1.97 9.34 -45.29
C LEU A 120 -3.00 9.75 -44.23
N LEU A 121 -2.55 10.55 -43.27
CA LEU A 121 -3.40 11.37 -42.42
C LEU A 121 -3.88 12.53 -43.29
N GLU A 122 -5.14 12.51 -43.72
CA GLU A 122 -5.82 13.72 -44.18
C GLU A 122 -7.03 13.98 -43.30
N VAL A 123 -7.01 15.20 -42.76
CA VAL A 123 -8.00 15.77 -41.85
C VAL A 123 -9.14 16.28 -42.73
N GLU A 124 -10.34 15.77 -42.54
CA GLU A 124 -11.54 16.45 -43.03
C GLU A 124 -12.14 17.26 -41.89
N LEU A 125 -11.98 18.58 -42.02
CA LEU A 125 -12.79 19.58 -41.33
C LEU A 125 -14.19 19.50 -41.94
N ASP A 126 -15.21 19.33 -41.11
CA ASP A 126 -16.57 19.72 -41.51
C ASP A 126 -17.08 20.82 -40.57
N GLU A 127 -17.25 21.98 -41.21
CA GLU A 127 -18.08 23.10 -40.78
C GLU A 127 -19.57 22.72 -40.86
N ASN A 128 -20.38 23.33 -39.99
CA ASN A 128 -21.86 23.30 -39.94
C ASN A 128 -22.47 22.00 -39.37
N GLU A 129 -23.52 22.03 -38.54
CA GLU A 129 -24.74 22.83 -38.58
C GLU A 129 -25.29 23.11 -37.16
N VAL A 130 -25.51 24.36 -36.76
CA VAL A 130 -26.79 25.12 -36.89
C VAL A 130 -27.81 24.81 -35.78
N LYS A 131 -27.82 25.64 -34.73
CA LYS A 131 -28.93 26.57 -34.38
C LYS A 131 -28.69 27.31 -33.07
#